data_AF-A0A3S8SA50-F1
#
_entry.id   AF-A0A3S8SA50-F1
#
_cell.length_a   1.000
_cell.length_b   1.000
_cell.length_c   1.000
_cell.angle_alpha   90.00
_cell.angle_beta   90.00
_cell.angle_gamma   90.00
#
_symmetry.space_group_name_H-M   'P 1'
#
loop_
_entity.id
_entity.type
_entity.pdbx_description
1 polymer ?
#
loop_
_entity_poly.entity_id
_entity_poly.type
_entity_poly.pdbx_seq_one_letter_code
_entity_poly.pdbx_strand_id
1 'polypeptide(L)'
;MALPMALLQADQDVFLVIDSNEEVVNDVAHLVTHAVIADATDEDELRDLDIGSFDHVFVTMGENVEGSIITTMLAKKIGAPDVTTRANN
;
A
#
# COMPACT_ATOMS: atom_id res chain seq x y z
N MET A 1 4.28 9.55 1.07
CA MET A 1 3.42 10.47 1.85
C MET A 1 2.34 11.25 1.09
N ALA A 2 2.51 11.65 -0.19
CA ALA A 2 1.51 12.51 -0.84
C ALA A 2 0.12 11.87 -1.05
N LEU A 3 0.06 10.55 -1.31
CA LEU A 3 -1.20 9.88 -1.62
C LEU A 3 -2.15 9.74 -0.41
N PRO A 4 -1.73 9.22 0.77
CA PRO A 4 -2.62 9.15 1.94
C PRO A 4 -3.25 10.50 2.28
N MET A 5 -2.46 11.58 2.24
CA MET A 5 -2.96 12.94 2.49
C MET A 5 -4.01 13.40 1.47
N ALA A 6 -3.80 13.11 0.19
CA ALA A 6 -4.74 13.48 -0.86
C ALA A 6 -6.09 12.72 -0.73
N LEU A 7 -6.04 11.46 -0.32
CA LEU A 7 -7.24 10.66 -0.07
C LEU A 7 -8.02 11.17 1.15
N LEU A 8 -7.33 11.46 2.25
CA LEU A 8 -7.94 12.05 3.45
C LEU A 8 -8.60 13.41 3.15
N GLN A 9 -7.98 14.24 2.31
CA GLN A 9 -8.57 15.51 1.85
C GLN A 9 -9.80 15.34 0.96
N ALA A 10 -9.95 14.19 0.31
CA ALA A 10 -11.09 13.84 -0.52
C ALA A 10 -12.20 13.10 0.26
N ASP A 11 -12.17 13.17 1.60
CA ASP A 11 -13.06 12.44 2.52
C ASP A 11 -13.09 10.93 2.21
N GLN A 12 -11.95 10.36 1.81
CA GLN A 12 -11.79 8.92 1.63
C GLN A 12 -11.07 8.32 2.84
N ASP A 13 -11.60 7.22 3.34
CA ASP A 13 -11.01 6.51 4.47
C ASP A 13 -9.76 5.72 4.02
N VAL A 14 -8.61 6.03 4.61
CA VAL A 14 -7.37 5.26 4.43
C VAL A 14 -7.21 4.32 5.62
N PHE A 15 -7.54 3.05 5.40
CA PHE A 15 -7.60 2.06 6.48
C PHE A 15 -6.25 1.43 6.80
N LEU A 16 -5.40 1.22 5.79
CA LEU A 16 -4.12 0.55 5.95
C LEU A 16 -3.05 1.21 5.07
N VAL A 17 -1.90 1.52 5.67
CA VAL A 17 -0.66 1.84 4.95
C VAL A 17 0.40 0.84 5.35
N ILE A 18 1.10 0.30 4.34
CA ILE A 18 2.26 -0.57 4.52
C ILE A 18 3.49 0.08 3.91
N ASP A 19 4.61 0.03 4.62
CA ASP A 19 5.91 0.42 4.10
C ASP A 19 6.99 -0.38 4.84
N SER A 20 8.10 -0.68 4.18
CA SER A 20 9.23 -1.37 4.83
C SER A 20 10.09 -0.40 5.65
N ASN A 21 9.95 0.90 5.44
CA ASN A 21 10.64 1.94 6.20
C ASN A 21 9.82 2.37 7.42
N GLU A 22 10.31 2.01 8.61
CA GLU A 22 9.73 2.38 9.90
C GLU A 22 9.52 3.89 10.08
N GLU A 23 10.43 4.75 9.58
CA GLU A 23 10.27 6.21 9.68
C GLU A 23 9.02 6.67 8.92
N VAL A 24 8.79 6.11 7.72
CA VAL A 24 7.62 6.45 6.90
C VAL A 24 6.33 5.97 7.58
N VAL A 25 6.34 4.76 8.15
CA VAL A 25 5.19 4.20 8.86
C VAL A 25 4.84 5.05 10.08
N ASN A 26 5.83 5.44 10.88
CA ASN A 26 5.62 6.28 12.06
C ASN A 26 5.09 7.68 11.68
N ASP A 27 5.58 8.25 10.59
CA ASP A 27 5.11 9.54 10.07
C ASP A 27 3.65 9.50 9.60
N VAL A 28 3.13 8.35 9.16
CA VAL A 28 1.73 8.24 8.70
C VAL A 28 0.79 7.61 9.73
N ALA A 29 1.33 6.96 10.77
CA ALA A 29 0.54 6.25 11.78
C ALA A 29 -0.52 7.12 12.49
N HIS A 30 -0.29 8.43 12.57
CA HIS A 30 -1.23 9.38 13.16
C HIS A 30 -2.32 9.88 12.20
N LEU A 31 -2.22 9.54 10.91
CA LEU A 31 -3.10 10.01 9.84
C LEU A 31 -4.07 8.94 9.33
N VAL A 32 -3.73 7.66 9.52
CA VAL A 32 -4.46 6.51 8.97
C VAL A 32 -4.96 5.59 10.08
N THR A 33 -5.88 4.68 9.76
CA THR A 33 -6.44 3.77 10.78
C THR A 33 -5.41 2.76 11.27
N HIS A 34 -4.63 2.18 10.35
CA HIS A 34 -3.53 1.27 10.64
C HIS A 34 -2.33 1.60 9.76
N ALA A 35 -1.15 1.66 10.36
CA ALA A 35 0.12 1.74 9.65
C ALA A 35 0.99 0.57 10.12
N VAL A 36 1.47 -0.24 9.18
CA VAL A 36 2.21 -1.47 9.47
C VAL A 36 3.55 -1.47 8.74
N ILE A 37 4.59 -1.91 9.43
CA ILE A 37 5.90 -2.15 8.83
C ILE A 37 5.87 -3.53 8.18
N ALA A 38 5.92 -3.58 6.85
CA ALA A 38 5.82 -4.82 6.07
C ALA A 38 6.48 -4.67 4.70
N ASP A 39 7.01 -5.77 4.15
CA ASP A 39 7.49 -5.86 2.78
C ASP A 39 6.35 -6.26 1.84
N ALA A 40 5.89 -5.31 1.03
CA ALA A 40 4.82 -5.54 0.07
C ALA A 40 5.22 -6.46 -1.11
N THR A 41 6.49 -6.86 -1.21
CA THR A 41 6.97 -7.84 -2.18
C THR A 41 6.90 -9.28 -1.68
N ASP A 42 6.60 -9.48 -0.38
CA ASP A 42 6.35 -10.79 0.21
C ASP A 42 4.86 -11.15 0.15
N GLU A 43 4.54 -12.30 -0.42
CA GLU A 43 3.16 -12.78 -0.54
C GLU A 43 2.55 -13.15 0.82
N ASP A 44 3.36 -13.71 1.73
CA ASP A 44 2.85 -14.18 3.03
C ASP A 44 2.49 -12.97 3.91
N GLU A 45 3.29 -11.91 3.90
CA GLU A 45 2.98 -10.67 4.62
C GLU A 45 1.71 -9.98 4.08
N LEU A 46 1.54 -9.92 2.75
CA LEU A 46 0.31 -9.38 2.15
C LEU A 46 -0.94 -10.21 2.45
N ARG A 47 -0.79 -11.53 2.64
CA ARG A 47 -1.89 -12.42 3.04
C ARG A 47 -2.25 -12.24 4.50
N ASP A 48 -1.26 -12.12 5.38
CA ASP A 48 -1.47 -11.89 6.81
C ASP A 48 -2.18 -10.55 7.08
N LEU A 49 -1.96 -9.58 6.20
CA LEU A 49 -2.63 -8.27 6.22
C LEU A 49 -4.00 -8.24 5.51
N ASP A 50 -4.45 -9.39 4.98
CA ASP A 50 -5.74 -9.55 4.29
C ASP A 50 -5.99 -8.49 3.17
N ILE A 51 -4.95 -8.19 2.39
CA ILE A 51 -4.98 -7.13 1.36
C ILE A 51 -6.06 -7.38 0.29
N GLY A 52 -6.45 -8.64 0.07
CA GLY A 52 -7.51 -9.00 -0.86
C GLY A 52 -8.91 -8.55 -0.46
N SER A 53 -9.13 -8.19 0.82
CA SER A 53 -10.42 -7.72 1.33
C SER A 53 -10.69 -6.23 1.07
N PHE A 54 -9.65 -5.46 0.70
CA PHE A 54 -9.76 -4.03 0.47
C PHE A 54 -10.31 -3.73 -0.93
N ASP A 55 -11.17 -2.72 -1.04
CA ASP A 55 -11.80 -2.34 -2.32
C ASP A 55 -10.78 -1.90 -3.38
N HIS A 56 -9.75 -1.16 -2.94
CA HIS A 56 -8.74 -0.57 -3.81
C HIS A 56 -7.36 -0.60 -3.16
N VAL A 57 -6.37 -1.09 -3.90
CA VAL A 57 -4.97 -1.12 -3.45
C VAL A 57 -4.15 -0.14 -4.26
N PHE A 58 -3.43 0.75 -3.57
CA PHE A 58 -2.51 1.69 -4.21
C PHE A 58 -1.06 1.27 -3.98
N VAL A 59 -0.32 1.08 -5.07
CA VAL A 59 1.11 0.76 -5.03
C VAL A 59 1.89 2.02 -5.42
N THR A 60 2.49 2.68 -4.41
CA THR A 60 3.26 3.92 -4.60
C THR A 60 4.72 3.77 -4.22
N MET A 61 5.33 2.66 -4.63
CA MET A 61 6.78 2.50 -4.52
C MET A 61 7.48 3.54 -5.38
N GLY A 62 8.53 4.16 -4.84
CA GLY A 62 9.32 5.18 -5.53
C GLY A 62 10.18 4.57 -6.64
N GLU A 63 11.49 4.69 -6.53
CA GLU A 63 12.43 4.23 -7.57
C GLU A 63 12.50 2.71 -7.74
N ASN A 64 11.84 1.94 -6.87
CA ASN A 64 11.80 0.48 -6.94
C ASN A 64 10.72 -0.02 -7.91
N VAL A 65 11.03 0.01 -9.20
CA VAL A 65 10.14 -0.47 -10.28
C VAL A 65 9.84 -1.96 -10.14
N GLU A 66 10.86 -2.76 -9.82
CA GLU A 66 10.70 -4.22 -9.65
C GLU A 66 9.73 -4.54 -8.51
N GLY A 67 9.92 -3.92 -7.35
CA GLY A 67 9.02 -4.04 -6.21
C GLY A 67 7.59 -3.62 -6.54
N SER A 68 7.42 -2.54 -7.31
CA SER A 68 6.09 -2.07 -7.74
C SER A 68 5.38 -3.10 -8.62
N ILE A 69 6.11 -3.76 -9.53
CA ILE A 69 5.57 -4.80 -10.41
C ILE A 69 5.19 -6.03 -9.59
N ILE A 70 6.08 -6.52 -8.72
CA ILE A 70 5.83 -7.68 -7.87
C ILE A 70 4.62 -7.42 -6.97
N THR A 71 4.62 -6.31 -6.24
CA THR A 71 3.52 -5.92 -5.34
C THR A 71 2.19 -5.86 -6.08
N THR A 72 2.15 -5.25 -7.28
CA THR A 72 0.94 -5.15 -8.10
C THR A 72 0.42 -6.53 -8.51
N MET A 73 1.32 -7.43 -8.93
CA MET A 73 0.95 -8.81 -9.28
C MET A 73 0.41 -9.57 -8.08
N LEU A 74 1.07 -9.46 -6.92
CA LEU A 74 0.66 -10.13 -5.69
C LEU A 74 -0.71 -9.62 -5.20
N ALA A 75 -0.92 -8.30 -5.17
CA ALA A 75 -2.21 -7.72 -4.81
C ALA A 75 -3.35 -8.28 -5.70
N LYS A 76 -3.13 -8.35 -7.01
CA LYS A 76 -4.11 -8.97 -7.94
C LYS A 76 -4.29 -10.47 -7.70
N LYS A 77 -3.22 -11.20 -7.40
CA LYS A 77 -3.27 -12.64 -7.10
C LYS A 77 -4.05 -12.94 -5.82
N ILE A 78 -3.93 -12.09 -4.79
CA ILE A 78 -4.58 -12.26 -3.49
C ILE A 78 -6.07 -11.89 -3.53
N GLY A 79 -6.50 -11.12 -4.55
CA GLY A 79 -7.91 -10.89 -4.84
C GLY A 79 -8.34 -9.42 -4.84
N ALA A 80 -7.39 -8.48 -4.78
CA ALA A 80 -7.70 -7.05 -4.76
C ALA A 80 -8.56 -6.65 -5.99
N PRO A 81 -9.80 -6.17 -5.80
CA PRO A 81 -10.73 -5.85 -6.87
C PRO A 81 -10.15 -4.81 -7.83
N ASP A 82 -9.57 -3.74 -7.29
CA ASP A 82 -8.90 -2.69 -8.05
C ASP A 82 -7.48 -2.42 -7.52
N VAL A 83 -6.53 -2.20 -8.43
CA VAL A 83 -5.12 -1.94 -8.10
C VAL A 83 -4.61 -0.82 -8.99
N THR A 84 -4.19 0.28 -8.36
CA THR A 84 -3.55 1.40 -9.04
C THR A 84 -2.09 1.47 -8.64
N THR A 85 -1.20 1.35 -9.63
CA THR A 85 0.24 1.51 -9.42
C THR A 85 0.74 2.80 -10.03
N ARG A 86 1.70 3.43 -9.37
CA ARG A 86 2.51 4.48 -10.00
C ARG A 86 3.48 3.83 -10.97
N ALA A 87 3.61 4.40 -12.17
CA ALA A 87 4.66 4.05 -13.11
C ALA A 87 5.73 5.15 -13.09
N ASN A 88 7.00 4.76 -13.02
CA ASN A 88 8.13 5.65 -13.22
C ASN A 88 8.77 5.32 -14.58
N ASN A 89 9.22 6.35 -15.30
CA ASN A 89 9.81 6.26 -16.64
C ASN A 89 11.27 6.74 -16.60
#